data_AF-A0A174NJL4-F1
#
_entry.id   AF-A0A174NJL4-F1
#
_cell.length_a   1.000
_cell.length_b   1.000
_cell.length_c   1.000
_cell.angle_alpha   90.00
_cell.angle_beta   90.00
_cell.angle_gamma   90.00
#
_symmetry.space_group_name_H-M   'P 1'
#
loop_
_entity.id
_entity.type
_entity.pdbx_description
1 polymer ?
#
loop_
_entity_poly.entity_id
_entity_poly.type
_entity_poly.pdbx_seq_one_letter_code
_entity_poly.pdbx_strand_id
1 'polypeptide(L)'
;MRMYKVLILPLAEEDIMNNTDYIAFEKKAPETALELAMGFRNTIAKIEFMPKQHELDEDEELAAREIRKCYYKNYKIYFFIDERSSTVYVLRVLHMLVNAKPLLLNMRL
;
A
#
# COMPACT_ATOMS: atom_id res chain seq x y z
N MET A 1 -7.49 -18.97 -12.56
CA MET A 1 -6.93 -17.71 -12.03
C MET A 1 -6.60 -17.94 -10.56
N ARG A 2 -5.38 -17.65 -10.10
CA ARG A 2 -5.00 -17.88 -8.70
C ARG A 2 -5.36 -16.62 -7.89
N MET A 3 -6.16 -16.79 -6.85
CA MET A 3 -6.55 -15.72 -5.93
C MET A 3 -5.50 -15.63 -4.83
N TYR A 4 -5.01 -14.42 -4.54
CA TYR A 4 -3.98 -14.22 -3.52
C TYR A 4 -4.62 -13.73 -2.22
N LYS A 5 -4.24 -14.32 -1.09
CA LYS A 5 -4.61 -13.77 0.21
C LYS A 5 -3.94 -12.41 0.38
N VAL A 6 -4.69 -11.38 0.73
CA VAL A 6 -4.12 -10.06 1.03
C VAL A 6 -3.99 -9.88 2.54
N LEU A 7 -2.79 -9.56 3.00
CA LEU A 7 -2.48 -9.23 4.39
C LEU A 7 -1.95 -7.80 4.45
N ILE A 8 -2.61 -6.95 5.23
CA ILE A 8 -2.15 -5.59 5.49
C ILE A 8 -1.24 -5.65 6.72
N LEU A 9 -0.01 -5.17 6.59
CA LEU A 9 0.90 -5.12 7.74
C LEU A 9 0.51 -3.97 8.68
N PRO A 10 0.85 -4.07 9.99
CA PRO A 10 0.47 -3.05 10.97
C PRO A 10 0.92 -1.63 10.59
N LEU A 11 2.10 -1.49 9.96
CA LEU A 11 2.60 -0.19 9.50
C LEU A 11 1.75 0.38 8.36
N ALA A 12 1.23 -0.46 7.46
CA ALA A 12 0.32 -0.02 6.41
C ALA A 12 -1.06 0.36 6.98
N GLU A 13 -1.55 -0.35 8.01
CA GLU A 13 -2.77 0.04 8.72
C GLU A 13 -2.59 1.39 9.43
N GLU A 14 -1.46 1.59 10.11
CA GLU A 14 -1.12 2.85 10.77
C GLU A 14 -1.02 4.00 9.75
N ASP A 15 -0.38 3.77 8.59
CA ASP A 15 -0.34 4.77 7.53
C ASP A 15 -1.76 5.16 7.06
N ILE A 16 -2.65 4.18 6.86
CA ILE A 16 -4.04 4.45 6.45
C ILE A 16 -4.74 5.30 7.51
N MET A 17 -4.64 4.91 8.79
CA MET A 17 -5.25 5.65 9.91
C MET A 17 -4.72 7.07 10.00
N ASN A 18 -3.39 7.27 9.99
CA ASN A 18 -2.76 8.59 10.06
C ASN A 18 -3.20 9.50 8.90
N ASN A 19 -3.24 8.96 7.69
CA ASN A 19 -3.68 9.71 6.50
C ASN A 19 -5.15 10.12 6.60
N THR A 20 -6.02 9.26 7.13
CA THR A 20 -7.45 9.54 7.26
C THR A 20 -7.74 10.47 8.44
N ASP A 21 -7.07 10.29 9.57
CA ASP A 21 -7.25 11.11 10.77
C ASP A 21 -6.81 12.55 10.55
N TYR A 22 -5.70 12.76 9.85
CA TYR A 22 -5.27 14.10 9.43
C TYR A 22 -6.36 14.81 8.61
N ILE A 23 -7.03 14.10 7.70
CA ILE A 23 -8.11 14.68 6.88
C ILE A 23 -9.37 14.90 7.72
N ALA A 24 -9.74 13.95 8.56
CA ALA A 24 -10.96 14.02 9.37
C ALA A 24 -10.89 15.13 10.41
N PHE A 25 -9.78 15.21 11.16
CA PHE A 25 -9.67 16.08 12.34
C PHE A 25 -8.95 17.39 12.05
N GLU A 26 -7.82 17.36 11.34
CA GLU A 26 -7.08 18.60 11.06
C GLU A 26 -7.71 19.40 9.90
N LYS A 27 -8.08 18.72 8.82
CA LYS A 27 -8.79 19.36 7.70
C LYS A 27 -10.31 19.47 7.90
N LYS A 28 -10.84 18.91 9.00
CA LYS A 28 -12.27 18.91 9.33
C LYS A 28 -13.16 18.36 8.21
N ALA A 29 -12.67 17.35 7.49
CA ALA A 29 -13.33 16.77 6.32
C ALA A 29 -13.57 15.26 6.50
N PRO A 30 -14.43 14.85 7.46
CA PRO A 30 -14.64 13.43 7.80
C PRO A 30 -15.20 12.60 6.65
N GLU A 31 -16.05 13.18 5.80
CA GLU A 31 -16.57 12.49 4.60
C GLU A 31 -15.44 12.17 3.62
N THR A 32 -14.51 13.11 3.39
CA THR A 32 -13.34 12.89 2.54
C THR A 32 -12.39 11.84 3.13
N ALA A 33 -12.24 11.80 4.46
CA ALA A 33 -11.46 10.77 5.13
C ALA A 33 -12.09 9.38 4.95
N LEU A 34 -13.42 9.27 5.05
CA LEU A 34 -14.15 8.03 4.81
C LEU A 34 -14.01 7.56 3.36
N GLU A 35 -14.18 8.46 2.39
CA GLU A 35 -13.97 8.16 0.97
C GLU A 35 -12.53 7.68 0.69
N LEU A 36 -11.54 8.30 1.34
CA LEU A 36 -10.16 7.89 1.21
C LEU A 36 -9.93 6.48 1.77
N ALA A 37 -10.45 6.19 2.97
CA ALA A 37 -10.34 4.87 3.59
C ALA A 37 -11.00 3.77 2.75
N MET A 38 -12.22 4.01 2.27
CA MET A 38 -12.93 3.10 1.37
C MET A 38 -12.16 2.92 0.05
N GLY A 39 -11.58 4.00 -0.46
CA GLY A 39 -10.75 4.01 -1.65
C GLY A 39 -9.50 3.12 -1.54
N PHE A 40 -8.79 3.21 -0.41
CA PHE A 40 -7.67 2.32 -0.11
C PHE A 40 -8.12 0.87 -0.04
N ARG A 41 -9.18 0.58 0.73
CA ARG A 41 -9.69 -0.78 0.89
C ARG A 41 -10.07 -1.41 -0.45
N ASN A 42 -10.77 -0.67 -1.31
CA ASN A 42 -11.16 -1.14 -2.63
C ASN A 42 -9.97 -1.35 -3.57
N THR A 43 -8.96 -0.47 -3.49
CA THR A 43 -7.73 -0.63 -4.28
C THR A 43 -6.94 -1.84 -3.83
N ILE A 44 -6.76 -2.03 -2.53
CA ILE A 44 -6.05 -3.18 -1.93
C ILE A 44 -6.77 -4.49 -2.27
N ALA A 45 -8.10 -4.53 -2.17
CA ALA A 45 -8.88 -5.72 -2.51
C ALA A 45 -8.70 -6.14 -3.98
N LYS A 46 -8.46 -5.20 -4.91
CA LYS A 46 -8.20 -5.53 -6.32
C LYS A 46 -6.84 -6.21 -6.53
N ILE A 47 -5.87 -5.99 -5.64
CA ILE A 47 -4.52 -6.57 -5.75
C ILE A 47 -4.57 -8.10 -5.62
N GLU A 48 -5.57 -8.65 -4.90
CA GLU A 48 -5.85 -10.08 -4.83
C GLU A 48 -5.93 -10.75 -6.21
N PHE A 49 -6.39 -10.00 -7.22
CA PHE A 49 -6.53 -10.45 -8.59
C PHE A 49 -5.33 -10.00 -9.41
N MET A 50 -4.47 -10.96 -9.80
CA MET A 50 -3.29 -10.74 -10.63
C MET A 50 -2.32 -9.67 -10.06
N PRO A 51 -1.81 -9.84 -8.83
CA PRO A 51 -0.94 -8.83 -8.20
C PRO A 51 0.34 -8.53 -9.01
N LYS A 52 0.80 -9.47 -9.83
CA LYS A 52 1.96 -9.28 -10.72
C LYS A 52 1.73 -8.34 -11.90
N GLN A 53 0.48 -7.95 -12.18
CA GLN A 53 0.18 -6.98 -13.24
C GLN A 53 0.69 -5.58 -12.89
N HIS A 54 0.84 -5.31 -11.59
CA HIS A 54 1.39 -4.06 -11.10
C HIS A 54 2.91 -4.08 -11.26
N GLU A 55 3.45 -2.97 -11.74
CA GLU A 55 4.88 -2.77 -11.91
C GLU A 55 5.66 -2.87 -10.59
N LEU A 56 6.93 -3.26 -10.71
CA LEU A 56 7.91 -3.08 -9.64
C LEU A 56 8.12 -1.58 -9.37
N ASP A 57 8.69 -1.25 -8.22
CA ASP A 57 9.11 0.12 -8.00
C ASP A 57 10.18 0.57 -9.01
N GLU A 58 10.29 1.87 -9.23
CA GLU A 58 11.24 2.47 -10.19
C GLU A 58 12.64 2.59 -9.57
N ASP A 59 12.73 2.60 -8.24
CA ASP A 59 13.99 2.54 -7.51
C ASP A 59 14.58 1.12 -7.58
N GLU A 60 15.81 1.01 -8.07
CA GLU A 60 16.48 -0.27 -8.32
C GLU A 60 16.63 -1.13 -7.05
N GLU A 61 16.85 -0.52 -5.88
CA GLU A 61 17.01 -1.27 -4.62
C GLU A 61 15.68 -1.84 -4.13
N LEU A 62 14.58 -1.10 -4.31
CA LEU A 62 13.24 -1.59 -4.01
C LEU A 62 12.79 -2.67 -5.01
N ALA A 63 13.08 -2.47 -6.30
CA ALA A 63 12.81 -3.45 -7.35
C ALA A 63 13.58 -4.76 -7.12
N ALA A 64 14.85 -4.68 -6.69
CA ALA A 64 15.65 -5.85 -6.32
C ALA A 64 15.07 -6.64 -5.13
N ARG A 65 14.22 -6.01 -4.30
CA ARG A 65 13.45 -6.65 -3.23
C ARG A 65 12.06 -7.12 -3.68
N GLU A 66 11.78 -7.15 -4.97
CA GLU A 66 10.49 -7.51 -5.56
C GLU A 66 9.31 -6.66 -5.05
N ILE A 67 9.60 -5.42 -4.60
CA ILE A 67 8.57 -4.51 -4.12
C ILE A 67 7.81 -3.93 -5.31
N ARG A 68 6.49 -4.09 -5.29
CA ARG A 68 5.56 -3.58 -6.28
C ARG A 68 4.77 -2.41 -5.72
N LYS A 69 4.19 -1.63 -6.63
CA LYS A 69 3.37 -0.47 -6.28
C LYS A 69 2.09 -0.41 -7.08
N CYS A 70 1.06 0.16 -6.47
CA CYS A 70 -0.08 0.70 -7.18
C CYS A 70 -0.49 2.05 -6.58
N TYR A 71 -1.41 2.73 -7.25
CA TYR A 71 -1.76 4.10 -6.94
C TYR A 71 -3.23 4.22 -6.57
N TYR A 72 -3.50 5.06 -5.58
CA TYR A 72 -4.85 5.56 -5.31
C TYR A 72 -4.78 7.05 -4.97
N LYS A 73 -5.34 7.91 -5.84
CA LYS A 73 -5.19 9.36 -5.76
C LYS A 73 -3.70 9.73 -5.62
N ASN A 74 -3.34 10.52 -4.60
CA ASN A 74 -1.97 10.99 -4.35
C ASN A 74 -1.15 10.04 -3.45
N TYR A 75 -1.51 8.76 -3.39
CA TYR A 75 -0.87 7.78 -2.52
C TYR A 75 -0.33 6.60 -3.33
N LYS A 76 0.83 6.10 -2.89
CA LYS A 76 1.46 4.86 -3.35
C LYS A 76 1.20 3.77 -2.31
N ILE A 77 0.63 2.66 -2.75
CA ILE A 77 0.44 1.45 -1.97
C ILE A 77 1.57 0.50 -2.36
N TYR A 78 2.47 0.22 -1.41
CA TYR A 78 3.61 -0.65 -1.61
C TYR A 78 3.27 -2.05 -1.11
N PHE A 79 3.60 -3.07 -1.90
CA PHE A 79 3.34 -4.45 -1.53
C PHE A 79 4.39 -5.41 -2.05
N PHE A 80 4.47 -6.57 -1.42
CA PHE A 80 5.31 -7.70 -1.82
C PHE A 80 4.42 -8.92 -2.05
N ILE A 81 4.84 -9.82 -2.94
CA ILE A 81 4.12 -11.05 -3.27
C ILE A 81 4.96 -12.24 -2.83
N ASP A 82 4.46 -13.01 -1.87
CA ASP A 82 4.99 -14.34 -1.57
C ASP A 82 4.27 -15.38 -2.44
N GLU A 83 4.94 -15.79 -3.51
CA GLU A 83 4.45 -16.79 -4.45
C GLU A 83 4.25 -18.18 -3.83
N ARG A 84 5.01 -18.52 -2.77
CA ARG A 84 4.93 -19.84 -2.15
C ARG A 84 3.63 -20.00 -1.38
N SER A 85 3.25 -18.96 -0.64
CA SER A 85 2.00 -18.93 0.11
C SER A 85 0.83 -18.33 -0.68
N SER A 86 1.06 -17.81 -1.88
CA SER A 86 0.07 -17.03 -2.65
C SER A 86 -0.50 -15.89 -1.80
N THR A 87 0.38 -15.16 -1.12
CA THR A 87 0.03 -14.06 -0.22
C THR A 87 0.62 -12.74 -0.71
N VAL A 88 -0.20 -11.70 -0.75
CA VAL A 88 0.22 -10.31 -0.95
C VAL A 88 0.34 -9.66 0.42
N TYR A 89 1.50 -9.11 0.72
CA TYR A 89 1.75 -8.32 1.92
C TYR A 89 1.75 -6.84 1.56
N VAL A 90 0.73 -6.10 1.99
CA VAL A 90 0.71 -4.64 1.87
C VAL A 90 1.64 -4.07 2.93
N LEU A 91 2.75 -3.50 2.46
CA LEU A 91 3.86 -3.06 3.29
C LEU A 91 3.61 -1.70 3.91
N ARG A 92 3.23 -0.71 3.08
CA ARG A 92 3.05 0.69 3.43
C ARG A 92 2.02 1.37 2.51
N VAL A 93 1.38 2.44 2.98
CA VAL A 93 0.46 3.29 2.19
C VAL A 93 0.86 4.76 2.35
N LEU A 94 1.69 5.25 1.44
CA LEU A 94 2.38 6.53 1.63
C LEU A 94 1.90 7.59 0.65
N HIS A 95 1.81 8.84 1.10
CA HIS A 95 1.61 9.96 0.18
C HIS A 95 2.79 10.06 -0.79
N MET A 96 2.55 10.42 -2.05
CA MET A 96 3.58 10.45 -3.11
C MET A 96 4.79 11.35 -2.81
N LEU A 97 4.64 12.31 -1.89
CA LEU A 97 5.71 13.22 -1.45
C LEU A 97 6.60 12.63 -0.34
N VAL A 98 6.23 11.48 0.24
CA VAL A 98 7.01 10.81 1.27
C VAL A 98 8.16 10.05 0.62
N ASN A 99 9.36 10.21 1.18
CA ASN A 99 10.51 9.40 0.78
C ASN A 99 10.33 7.95 1.28
N ALA A 100 9.77 7.09 0.45
CA ALA A 100 9.41 5.71 0.79
C ALA A 100 10.62 4.78 0.94
N LYS A 101 11.71 5.05 0.22
CA LYS A 101 12.90 4.18 0.17
C LYS A 101 13.47 3.85 1.56
N PRO A 102 13.84 4.80 2.43
CA PRO A 102 14.37 4.47 3.76
C PRO A 102 13.35 3.71 4.62
N LEU A 103 12.06 3.98 4.44
CA LEU A 103 11.01 3.31 5.21
C LEU A 103 10.88 1.83 4.81
N LEU A 104 10.96 1.54 3.52
CA LEU A 104 10.84 0.18 2.97
C LEU A 104 12.13 -0.63 3.13
N LEU A 105 13.30 0.00 2.95
CA LEU A 105 14.58 -0.69 3.08
C LEU A 105 14.85 -1.17 4.52
N ASN A 106 14.37 -0.43 5.52
CA ASN A 106 14.50 -0.81 6.92
C ASN A 106 13.50 -1.89 7.38
N MET A 107 12.54 -2.30 6.53
CA MET A 107 11.63 -3.39 6.85
C MET A 107 12.38 -4.73 6.78
N ARG A 108 12.18 -5.56 7.81
CA ARG A 108 12.54 -6.98 7.76
C ARG A 108 11.39 -7.72 7.08
N LEU A 109 11.53 -7.96 5.77
CA LEU A 109 10.59 -8.72 4.95
C LEU A 109 10.89 -10.22 5.02
#